data_AF-V9KR30-F1
#
_entry.id   AF-V9KR30-F1
#
_cell.length_a   1.000
_cell.length_b   1.000
_cell.length_c   1.000
_cell.angle_alpha   90.00
_cell.angle_beta   90.00
_cell.angle_gamma   90.00
#
_symmetry.space_group_name_H-M   'P 1'
#
loop_
_entity.id
_entity.type
_entity.pdbx_description
1 polymer ?
#
loop_
_entity_poly.entity_id
_entity_poly.type
_entity_poly.pdbx_seq_one_letter_code
_entity_poly.pdbx_strand_id
1 'polypeptide(L)'
;MNWRLVDLVSLLLLWHRLVLSLHCWAVLVLSAHHQQHATSPLDWLLSDKGPFHRARDYSNFLERYRQGFTTRYKIYREFGRWKVTNLAVERRDFMDSGLSLAPDFIRNIRSLGRRPSLQQITENLIKKYGTHFLLTGTLGGEESLTIFVDKRKLNKKSELINGSTVGLDSLHQLAASYFIDRESTLRRLHEIQIASSAIKVTETRTGPLGCSNYDNLDSVSSVLVQSPENKIHFQGLQIILPEYLQERFVQAALSYIACNSEGSFVCRDFDCWCHCTEQFPECNCPYMDIQAMEESLLGITESWSSYNKGFEESEEFKVFLKRLPEDYFLNTSTILQLWTMDFSLQHRYNQLETNLKVLFSKAQKTIRKLFSLSKRCQKQPKFVLPRERSVTYWLNQVQSVLYCTDNGLAGVFSEETRSCTCPYDQATCQKPVPCAVGE
;
A
#
# COMPACT_ATOMS: atom_id res chain seq x y z
N MET A 1 -26.48 46.89 -43.76
CA MET A 1 -26.05 45.78 -42.89
C MET A 1 -25.77 44.57 -43.77
N ASN A 2 -24.50 44.15 -43.85
CA ASN A 2 -24.01 43.20 -44.85
C ASN A 2 -24.25 41.75 -44.41
N TRP A 3 -25.28 41.11 -44.97
CA TRP A 3 -25.62 39.70 -44.75
C TRP A 3 -24.48 38.72 -45.07
N ARG A 4 -23.60 39.07 -46.01
CA ARG A 4 -22.42 38.26 -46.37
C ARG A 4 -21.38 38.11 -45.25
N LEU A 5 -21.35 39.04 -44.30
CA LEU A 5 -20.40 39.03 -43.18
C LEU A 5 -20.87 38.08 -42.07
N VAL A 6 -22.18 37.89 -41.93
CA VAL A 6 -22.78 36.98 -40.96
C VAL A 6 -22.57 35.52 -41.37
N ASP A 7 -22.69 35.21 -42.66
CA ASP A 7 -22.46 33.85 -43.18
C ASP A 7 -21.00 33.42 -43.04
N LEU A 8 -20.05 34.36 -43.24
CA LEU A 8 -18.62 34.11 -43.08
C LEU A 8 -18.24 33.83 -41.62
N VAL A 9 -18.83 34.57 -40.67
CA VAL A 9 -18.60 34.35 -39.23
C VAL A 9 -19.24 33.03 -38.76
N SER A 10 -20.42 32.69 -39.29
CA SER A 10 -21.09 31.40 -39.05
C SER A 10 -20.23 30.21 -39.50
N LEU A 11 -19.67 30.28 -40.71
CA LEU A 11 -18.77 29.26 -41.25
C LEU A 11 -17.48 29.12 -40.41
N LEU A 12 -16.89 30.23 -39.95
CA LEU A 12 -15.70 30.20 -39.10
C LEU A 12 -15.98 29.56 -37.72
N LEU A 13 -17.17 29.79 -37.15
CA LEU A 13 -17.58 29.17 -35.88
C LEU A 13 -17.83 27.66 -36.03
N LEU A 14 -18.40 27.23 -37.17
CA LEU A 14 -18.58 25.82 -37.49
C LEU A 14 -17.25 25.08 -37.65
N TRP A 15 -16.28 25.70 -38.34
CA TRP A 15 -14.92 25.17 -38.47
C TRP A 15 -14.20 25.11 -37.13
N HIS A 16 -14.35 26.11 -36.27
CA HIS A 16 -13.75 26.09 -34.95
C HIS A 16 -14.31 24.96 -34.06
N ARG A 17 -15.62 24.67 -34.16
CA ARG A 17 -16.26 23.55 -33.44
C ARG A 17 -15.79 22.18 -33.94
N LEU A 18 -15.57 22.03 -35.25
CA LEU A 18 -15.03 20.80 -35.84
C LEU A 18 -13.57 20.55 -35.43
N VAL A 19 -12.74 21.60 -35.38
CA VAL A 19 -11.35 21.47 -34.94
C VAL A 19 -11.28 21.13 -33.44
N LEU A 20 -12.15 21.73 -32.62
CA LEU A 20 -12.27 21.40 -31.19
C LEU A 20 -12.75 19.96 -30.95
N SER A 21 -13.70 19.46 -31.74
CA SER A 21 -14.17 18.07 -31.60
C SER A 21 -13.08 17.06 -32.02
N LEU A 22 -12.36 17.33 -33.10
CA LEU A 22 -11.24 16.50 -33.55
C LEU A 22 -10.08 16.48 -32.54
N HIS A 23 -9.75 17.60 -31.91
CA HIS A 23 -8.77 17.64 -30.82
C HIS A 23 -9.25 16.90 -29.57
N CYS A 24 -10.54 16.99 -29.23
CA CYS A 24 -11.11 16.26 -28.09
C CYS A 24 -11.08 14.74 -28.32
N TRP A 25 -11.34 14.29 -29.56
CA TRP A 25 -11.21 12.88 -29.95
C TRP A 25 -9.75 12.42 -29.95
N ALA A 26 -8.80 13.24 -30.42
CA ALA A 26 -7.38 12.90 -30.37
C ALA A 26 -6.85 12.78 -28.93
N VAL A 27 -7.28 13.67 -28.02
CA VAL A 27 -6.94 13.60 -26.58
C VAL A 27 -7.59 12.39 -25.92
N LEU A 28 -8.84 12.05 -26.27
CA LEU A 28 -9.51 10.85 -25.77
C LEU A 28 -8.80 9.57 -26.25
N VAL A 29 -8.41 9.49 -27.53
CA VAL A 29 -7.68 8.33 -28.07
C VAL A 29 -6.28 8.19 -27.46
N LEU A 30 -5.56 9.31 -27.24
CA LEU A 30 -4.26 9.30 -26.55
C LEU A 30 -4.38 8.91 -25.07
N SER A 31 -5.45 9.35 -24.37
CA SER A 31 -5.73 8.94 -22.99
C SER A 31 -6.15 7.47 -22.87
N ALA A 32 -6.89 6.96 -23.86
CA ALA A 32 -7.29 5.55 -23.93
C ALA A 32 -6.09 4.64 -24.24
N HIS A 33 -5.12 5.11 -25.02
CA HIS A 33 -3.88 4.37 -25.27
C HIS A 33 -2.95 4.33 -24.05
N HIS A 34 -3.00 5.35 -23.18
CA HIS A 34 -2.24 5.32 -21.91
C HIS A 34 -2.89 4.44 -20.83
N GLN A 35 -4.20 4.18 -20.91
CA GLN A 35 -4.91 3.25 -20.02
C GLN A 35 -4.85 1.78 -20.46
N GLN A 36 -4.26 1.45 -21.61
CA GLN A 36 -4.09 0.06 -22.06
C GLN A 36 -2.94 -0.69 -21.39
N HIS A 37 -2.13 -0.04 -20.55
CA HIS A 37 -1.37 -0.78 -19.53
C HIS A 37 -2.33 -1.18 -18.41
N ALA A 38 -3.07 -2.26 -18.65
CA ALA A 38 -3.89 -2.94 -17.68
C ALA A 38 -3.11 -3.11 -16.36
N THR A 39 -3.48 -2.33 -15.36
CA THR A 39 -2.97 -2.45 -13.99
C THR A 39 -3.41 -3.80 -13.45
N SER A 40 -2.53 -4.81 -13.51
CA SER A 40 -2.77 -6.07 -12.83
C SER A 40 -2.92 -5.78 -11.32
N PRO A 41 -3.77 -6.50 -10.57
CA PRO A 41 -4.03 -6.22 -9.14
C PRO A 41 -2.79 -6.16 -8.24
N LEU A 42 -1.64 -6.65 -8.72
CA LEU A 42 -0.38 -6.71 -8.00
C LEU A 42 0.68 -5.72 -8.52
N ASP A 43 0.39 -4.94 -9.57
CA ASP A 43 1.40 -4.07 -10.19
C ASP A 43 1.78 -2.86 -9.34
N TRP A 44 0.86 -2.40 -8.48
CA TRP A 44 1.14 -1.33 -7.52
C TRP A 44 2.26 -1.70 -6.54
N LEU A 45 2.47 -2.98 -6.26
CA LEU A 45 3.54 -3.47 -5.38
C LEU A 45 4.94 -3.29 -5.97
N LEU A 46 5.04 -3.24 -7.29
CA LEU A 46 6.28 -3.00 -8.05
C LEU A 46 6.42 -1.56 -8.56
N SER A 47 5.41 -0.70 -8.35
CA SER A 47 5.50 0.72 -8.70
C SER A 47 6.71 1.37 -8.01
N ASP A 48 7.21 2.49 -8.52
CA ASP A 48 8.39 3.18 -7.97
C ASP A 48 8.30 3.49 -6.47
N LYS A 49 7.07 3.54 -5.93
CA LYS A 49 6.76 3.76 -4.51
C LYS A 49 6.20 2.51 -3.80
N GLY A 50 6.13 1.37 -4.48
CA GLY A 50 5.65 0.11 -3.94
C GLY A 50 6.69 -0.56 -3.02
N PRO A 51 6.25 -1.31 -2.00
CA PRO A 51 7.14 -1.94 -1.02
C PRO A 51 8.11 -2.96 -1.63
N PHE A 52 7.81 -3.46 -2.84
CA PHE A 52 8.60 -4.45 -3.55
C PHE A 52 9.26 -3.92 -4.82
N HIS A 53 9.28 -2.60 -5.05
CA HIS A 53 9.87 -1.98 -6.23
C HIS A 53 11.30 -2.48 -6.54
N ARG A 54 12.12 -2.63 -5.49
CA ARG A 54 13.51 -3.10 -5.59
C ARG A 54 13.67 -4.61 -5.33
N ALA A 55 12.60 -5.32 -5.03
CA ALA A 55 12.64 -6.74 -4.70
C ALA A 55 12.62 -7.59 -5.97
N ARG A 56 13.82 -7.94 -6.47
CA ARG A 56 14.00 -8.79 -7.67
C ARG A 56 13.29 -10.14 -7.56
N ASP A 57 13.22 -10.71 -6.37
CA ASP A 57 12.51 -11.98 -6.16
C ASP A 57 11.00 -11.85 -6.37
N TYR A 58 10.42 -10.70 -6.00
CA TYR A 58 9.01 -10.43 -6.18
C TYR A 58 8.68 -10.14 -7.64
N SER A 59 9.53 -9.37 -8.36
CA SER A 59 9.35 -9.16 -9.80
C SER A 59 9.42 -10.47 -10.58
N ASN A 60 10.38 -11.34 -10.24
CA ASN A 60 10.49 -12.67 -10.83
C ASN A 60 9.25 -13.52 -10.53
N PHE A 61 8.76 -13.50 -9.29
CA PHE A 61 7.52 -14.20 -8.93
C PHE A 61 6.32 -13.69 -9.73
N LEU A 62 6.15 -12.36 -9.87
CA LEU A 62 5.04 -11.77 -10.59
C LEU A 62 5.07 -12.14 -12.08
N GLU A 63 6.24 -12.13 -12.70
CA GLU A 63 6.40 -12.57 -14.08
C GLU A 63 5.97 -14.03 -14.26
N ARG A 64 6.36 -14.91 -13.33
CA ARG A 64 5.94 -16.32 -13.32
C ARG A 64 4.45 -16.47 -13.05
N TYR A 65 3.89 -15.64 -12.18
CA TYR A 65 2.46 -15.63 -11.90
C TYR A 65 1.64 -15.23 -13.13
N ARG A 66 2.07 -14.20 -13.87
CA ARG A 66 1.48 -13.81 -15.16
C ARG A 66 1.58 -14.92 -16.22
N GLN A 67 2.62 -15.75 -16.17
CA GLN A 67 2.78 -16.94 -17.01
C GLN A 67 1.85 -18.11 -16.61
N GLY A 68 1.07 -17.97 -15.53
CA GLY A 68 0.09 -18.97 -15.07
C GLY A 68 0.55 -19.86 -13.91
N PHE A 69 1.78 -19.69 -13.42
CA PHE A 69 2.29 -20.45 -12.28
C PHE A 69 1.73 -19.90 -10.97
N THR A 70 1.03 -20.73 -10.20
CA THR A 70 0.31 -20.29 -8.98
C THR A 70 1.03 -20.68 -7.69
N THR A 71 1.90 -21.68 -7.74
CA THR A 71 2.57 -22.22 -6.55
C THR A 71 4.07 -22.24 -6.76
N ARG A 72 4.84 -21.80 -5.76
CA ARG A 72 6.31 -21.84 -5.75
C ARG A 72 6.78 -22.77 -4.64
N TYR A 73 7.52 -23.81 -4.99
CA TYR A 73 8.26 -24.65 -4.04
C TYR A 73 9.73 -24.24 -4.10
N LYS A 74 10.33 -23.91 -2.96
CA LYS A 74 11.77 -23.71 -2.84
C LYS A 74 12.28 -24.65 -1.77
N ILE A 75 13.14 -25.59 -2.16
CA ILE A 75 13.98 -26.34 -1.23
C ILE A 75 15.39 -25.78 -1.33
N TYR A 76 16.08 -25.68 -0.21
CA TYR A 76 17.44 -25.17 -0.20
C TYR A 76 18.24 -25.90 0.87
N ARG A 77 19.54 -26.04 0.60
CA ARG A 77 20.55 -26.50 1.55
C ARG A 77 21.67 -25.48 1.58
N GLU A 78 22.12 -25.16 2.77
CA GLU A 78 23.30 -24.33 2.97
C GLU A 78 24.48 -25.23 3.32
N PHE A 79 25.63 -24.95 2.74
CA PHE A 79 26.87 -25.67 2.99
C PHE A 79 27.92 -24.73 3.56
N GLY A 80 28.65 -25.21 4.57
CA GLY A 80 29.80 -24.51 5.14
C GLY A 80 29.42 -23.13 5.68
N ARG A 81 28.88 -23.07 6.90
CA ARG A 81 28.58 -21.79 7.57
C ARG A 81 29.83 -21.30 8.29
N TRP A 82 30.57 -20.40 7.64
CA TRP A 82 31.74 -19.75 8.23
C TRP A 82 31.34 -18.38 8.73
N LYS A 83 31.29 -18.19 10.04
CA LYS A 83 31.15 -16.85 10.61
C LYS A 83 32.47 -16.12 10.40
N VAL A 84 32.46 -15.17 9.48
CA VAL A 84 33.61 -14.30 9.23
C VAL A 84 33.43 -13.00 10.00
N THR A 85 34.53 -12.54 10.59
CA THR A 85 34.63 -11.26 11.26
C THR A 85 35.74 -10.45 10.61
N ASN A 86 35.49 -9.16 10.41
CA ASN A 86 36.45 -8.25 9.82
C ASN A 86 37.47 -7.82 10.89
N LEU A 87 38.57 -8.59 10.98
CA LEU A 87 39.66 -8.36 11.92
C LEU A 87 40.39 -7.02 11.71
N ALA A 88 40.28 -6.41 10.51
CA ALA A 88 40.95 -5.16 10.23
C ALA A 88 40.36 -4.00 11.05
N VAL A 89 39.05 -4.03 11.31
CA VAL A 89 38.37 -2.98 12.09
C VAL A 89 38.50 -3.20 13.60
N GLU A 90 38.51 -4.45 14.07
CA GLU A 90 38.74 -4.78 15.49
C GLU A 90 40.17 -4.46 15.95
N ARG A 91 41.18 -4.54 15.07
CA ARG A 91 42.58 -4.24 15.40
C ARG A 91 42.93 -2.76 15.43
N ARG A 92 42.01 -1.87 15.07
CA ARG A 92 42.25 -0.41 15.10
C ARG A 92 42.62 0.08 16.50
N ASP A 93 42.10 -0.58 17.54
CA ASP A 93 42.32 -0.20 18.93
C ASP A 93 43.66 -0.71 19.51
N PHE A 94 44.35 -1.64 18.82
CA PHE A 94 45.50 -2.34 19.41
C PHE A 94 46.88 -1.85 18.97
N MET A 95 47.05 -1.24 17.77
CA MET A 95 48.41 -1.01 17.22
C MET A 95 48.63 0.28 16.39
N ASP A 96 47.72 1.27 16.40
CA ASP A 96 47.85 2.51 15.57
C ASP A 96 48.13 2.28 14.06
N SER A 97 48.07 1.04 13.59
CA SER A 97 48.33 0.66 12.21
C SER A 97 47.09 0.99 11.39
N GLY A 98 47.24 1.92 10.44
CA GLY A 98 46.15 2.33 9.55
C GLY A 98 45.54 1.15 8.81
N LEU A 99 44.21 1.17 8.65
CA LEU A 99 43.47 0.16 7.89
C LEU A 99 44.02 0.11 6.45
N SER A 100 44.43 -1.06 5.97
CA SER A 100 44.86 -1.25 4.59
C SER A 100 43.65 -1.18 3.64
N LEU A 101 43.28 0.03 3.25
CA LEU A 101 42.18 0.29 2.32
C LEU A 101 42.60 0.00 0.88
N ALA A 102 41.62 -0.41 0.04
CA ALA A 102 41.86 -0.63 -1.37
C ALA A 102 42.41 0.64 -2.05
N PRO A 103 43.42 0.54 -2.93
CA PRO A 103 44.08 1.70 -3.54
C PRO A 103 43.08 2.57 -4.33
N ASP A 104 42.10 1.96 -4.98
CA ASP A 104 41.04 2.67 -5.70
C ASP A 104 40.13 3.46 -4.77
N PHE A 105 39.83 2.92 -3.58
CA PHE A 105 39.02 3.61 -2.58
C PHE A 105 39.77 4.85 -2.06
N ILE A 106 41.05 4.69 -1.73
CA ILE A 106 41.93 5.80 -1.34
C ILE A 106 42.01 6.86 -2.45
N ARG A 107 42.15 6.44 -3.71
CA ARG A 107 42.21 7.35 -4.86
C ARG A 107 40.92 8.16 -5.00
N ASN A 108 39.75 7.54 -4.80
CA ASN A 108 38.46 8.23 -4.86
C ASN A 108 38.26 9.19 -3.68
N ILE A 109 38.76 8.87 -2.49
CA ILE A 109 38.76 9.83 -1.37
C ILE A 109 39.64 11.04 -1.70
N ARG A 110 40.83 10.80 -2.28
CA ARG A 110 41.75 11.88 -2.65
C ARG A 110 41.19 12.78 -3.75
N SER A 111 40.46 12.24 -4.72
CA SER A 111 39.88 13.03 -5.83
C SER A 111 38.75 13.97 -5.38
N LEU A 112 38.10 13.70 -4.25
CA LEU A 112 37.08 14.59 -3.66
C LEU A 112 37.66 15.90 -3.11
N GLY A 113 38.96 15.94 -2.82
CA GLY A 113 39.63 17.10 -2.23
C GLY A 113 39.22 17.36 -0.77
N ARG A 114 39.47 18.59 -0.29
CA ARG A 114 39.26 18.98 1.12
C ARG A 114 37.82 19.37 1.46
N ARG A 115 37.05 19.86 0.48
CA ARG A 115 35.67 20.36 0.68
C ARG A 115 34.74 19.88 -0.45
N PRO A 116 34.46 18.57 -0.55
CA PRO A 116 33.54 18.07 -1.55
C PRO A 116 32.11 18.52 -1.31
N SER A 117 31.34 18.62 -2.39
CA SER A 117 29.89 18.80 -2.33
C SER A 117 29.19 17.51 -1.92
N LEU A 118 27.97 17.61 -1.38
CA LEU A 118 27.18 16.43 -1.00
C LEU A 118 26.91 15.51 -2.20
N GLN A 119 26.68 16.08 -3.38
CA GLN A 119 26.48 15.33 -4.63
C GLN A 119 27.74 14.55 -5.01
N GLN A 120 28.92 15.16 -4.92
CA GLN A 120 30.19 14.48 -5.22
C GLN A 120 30.44 13.29 -4.29
N ILE A 121 30.09 13.42 -3.01
CA ILE A 121 30.17 12.30 -2.05
C ILE A 121 29.18 11.21 -2.44
N THR A 122 27.94 11.58 -2.76
CA THR A 122 26.90 10.61 -3.14
C THR A 122 27.28 9.81 -4.38
N GLU A 123 27.80 10.48 -5.41
CA GLU A 123 28.14 9.84 -6.69
C GLU A 123 29.43 9.02 -6.62
N ASN A 124 30.48 9.55 -6.01
CA ASN A 124 31.80 8.90 -6.04
C ASN A 124 32.02 7.90 -4.89
N LEU A 125 31.33 8.08 -3.76
CA LEU A 125 31.45 7.18 -2.61
C LEU A 125 30.18 6.36 -2.40
N ILE A 126 29.04 6.98 -2.11
CA ILE A 126 27.85 6.26 -1.62
C ILE A 126 27.27 5.32 -2.68
N LYS A 127 27.08 5.77 -3.92
CA LYS A 127 26.55 4.93 -5.00
C LYS A 127 27.50 3.77 -5.37
N LYS A 128 28.81 3.96 -5.21
CA LYS A 128 29.84 2.99 -5.61
C LYS A 128 30.17 1.96 -4.52
N TYR A 129 30.30 2.42 -3.28
CA TYR A 129 30.75 1.61 -2.13
C TYR A 129 29.66 1.36 -1.10
N GLY A 130 28.50 2.02 -1.21
CA GLY A 130 27.43 1.96 -0.22
C GLY A 130 27.64 2.92 0.94
N THR A 131 26.72 2.85 1.91
CA THR A 131 26.77 3.64 3.15
C THR A 131 27.41 2.89 4.31
N HIS A 132 27.47 1.56 4.21
CA HIS A 132 27.97 0.67 5.24
C HIS A 132 28.90 -0.38 4.64
N PHE A 133 29.78 -0.92 5.46
CA PHE A 133 30.58 -2.09 5.13
C PHE A 133 30.28 -3.23 6.11
N LEU A 134 30.56 -4.46 5.68
CA LEU A 134 30.32 -5.67 6.45
C LEU A 134 31.36 -5.81 7.57
N LEU A 135 30.90 -5.89 8.83
CA LEU A 135 31.74 -6.25 9.97
C LEU A 135 31.76 -7.76 10.17
N THR A 136 30.58 -8.36 10.31
CA THR A 136 30.47 -9.79 10.52
C THR A 136 29.31 -10.35 9.72
N GLY A 137 29.51 -11.55 9.19
CA GLY A 137 28.51 -12.24 8.39
C GLY A 137 28.84 -13.72 8.27
N THR A 138 27.91 -14.48 7.71
CA THR A 138 28.10 -15.89 7.43
C THR A 138 28.44 -16.04 5.95
N LEU A 139 29.64 -16.52 5.65
CA LEU A 139 30.02 -16.95 4.30
C LEU A 139 29.74 -18.44 4.17
N GLY A 140 29.39 -18.86 2.97
CA GLY A 140 29.10 -20.25 2.67
C GLY A 140 28.59 -20.43 1.25
N GLY A 141 27.99 -21.58 1.00
CA GLY A 141 27.25 -21.83 -0.22
C GLY A 141 25.78 -22.11 0.06
N GLU A 142 24.94 -21.74 -0.91
CA GLU A 142 23.54 -22.12 -0.97
C GLU A 142 23.31 -22.90 -2.27
N GLU A 143 22.73 -24.08 -2.14
CA GLU A 143 22.16 -24.83 -3.25
C GLU A 143 20.65 -24.89 -3.04
N SER A 144 19.90 -24.34 -4.00
CA SER A 144 18.46 -24.32 -3.95
C SER A 144 17.83 -24.77 -5.26
N LEU A 145 16.73 -25.50 -5.14
CA LEU A 145 15.86 -25.88 -6.24
C LEU A 145 14.53 -25.16 -6.05
N THR A 146 14.19 -24.31 -7.02
CA THR A 146 12.89 -23.64 -7.09
C THR A 146 12.06 -24.25 -8.20
N ILE A 147 10.84 -24.70 -7.87
CA ILE A 147 9.87 -25.25 -8.81
C ILE A 147 8.62 -24.38 -8.77
N PHE A 148 8.27 -23.76 -9.89
CA PHE A 148 7.00 -23.07 -10.08
C PHE A 148 6.01 -24.03 -10.72
N VAL A 149 4.79 -24.10 -10.20
CA VAL A 149 3.76 -25.06 -10.61
C VAL A 149 2.48 -24.33 -11.03
N ASP A 150 1.98 -24.66 -12.21
CA ASP A 150 0.65 -24.32 -12.69
C ASP A 150 -0.31 -25.47 -12.34
N LYS A 151 -1.04 -25.28 -11.24
CA LYS A 151 -2.05 -26.25 -10.75
C LYS A 151 -3.11 -26.61 -11.80
N ARG A 152 -3.44 -25.70 -12.73
CA ARG A 152 -4.48 -25.94 -13.73
C ARG A 152 -4.02 -26.95 -14.78
N LYS A 153 -2.79 -26.81 -15.26
CA LYS A 153 -2.19 -27.72 -16.25
C LYS A 153 -1.81 -29.07 -15.64
N LEU A 154 -1.40 -29.07 -14.36
CA LEU A 154 -1.09 -30.30 -13.64
C LEU A 154 -2.34 -31.18 -13.46
N ASN A 155 -3.48 -30.59 -13.08
CA ASN A 155 -4.73 -31.34 -12.86
C ASN A 155 -5.38 -31.84 -14.16
N LYS A 156 -5.22 -31.13 -15.29
CA LYS A 156 -5.82 -31.50 -16.58
C LYS A 156 -5.20 -32.73 -17.24
N LYS A 157 -3.97 -33.11 -16.88
CA LYS A 157 -3.25 -34.25 -17.48
C LYS A 157 -3.34 -35.54 -16.65
N SER A 158 -4.26 -35.59 -15.66
CA SER A 158 -4.61 -36.80 -14.91
C SER A 158 -5.21 -37.91 -15.79
N GLU A 159 -5.58 -37.59 -17.03
CA GLU A 159 -6.12 -38.54 -18.00
C GLU A 159 -5.26 -38.49 -19.27
N LEU A 160 -4.19 -39.29 -19.33
CA LEU A 160 -3.82 -40.15 -20.47
C LEU A 160 -2.37 -40.71 -20.32
N ILE A 161 -2.34 -42.04 -20.32
CA ILE A 161 -1.30 -42.99 -20.78
C ILE A 161 -0.05 -43.19 -19.90
N ASN A 162 0.03 -44.43 -19.38
CA ASN A 162 1.15 -45.16 -18.78
C ASN A 162 1.64 -44.71 -17.39
N GLY A 163 0.90 -45.16 -16.37
CA GLY A 163 1.49 -45.80 -15.19
C GLY A 163 2.29 -44.96 -14.20
N SER A 164 2.31 -43.63 -14.32
CA SER A 164 2.66 -42.76 -13.19
C SER A 164 1.95 -41.42 -13.35
N THR A 165 0.88 -41.22 -12.58
CA THR A 165 0.24 -39.92 -12.44
C THR A 165 1.26 -38.99 -11.79
N VAL A 166 1.78 -38.01 -12.55
CA VAL A 166 2.64 -36.96 -11.98
C VAL A 166 1.73 -35.99 -11.23
N GLY A 167 1.30 -36.42 -10.04
CA GLY A 167 0.56 -35.62 -9.10
C GLY A 167 1.47 -34.65 -8.34
N LEU A 168 0.86 -33.74 -7.60
CA LEU A 168 1.58 -32.78 -6.76
C LEU A 168 2.49 -33.49 -5.73
N ASP A 169 2.03 -34.62 -5.18
CA ASP A 169 2.77 -35.40 -4.19
C ASP A 169 3.99 -36.11 -4.80
N SER A 170 3.90 -36.57 -6.05
CA SER A 170 5.04 -37.14 -6.78
C SER A 170 6.10 -36.08 -7.06
N LEU A 171 5.69 -34.84 -7.38
CA LEU A 171 6.62 -33.72 -7.53
C LEU A 171 7.29 -33.34 -6.20
N HIS A 172 6.58 -33.46 -5.06
CA HIS A 172 7.18 -33.23 -3.74
C HIS A 172 8.20 -34.30 -3.38
N GLN A 173 7.89 -35.58 -3.63
CA GLN A 173 8.84 -36.67 -3.41
C GLN A 173 10.08 -36.53 -4.30
N LEU A 174 9.88 -36.18 -5.57
CA LEU A 174 10.97 -35.92 -6.51
C LEU A 174 11.79 -34.68 -6.10
N ALA A 175 11.16 -33.62 -5.59
CA ALA A 175 11.89 -32.49 -5.04
C ALA A 175 12.69 -32.91 -3.80
N ALA A 176 12.13 -33.73 -2.91
CA ALA A 176 12.83 -34.21 -1.71
C ALA A 176 14.07 -35.07 -2.06
N SER A 177 14.04 -35.83 -3.16
CA SER A 177 15.20 -36.62 -3.61
C SER A 177 16.33 -35.80 -4.24
N TYR A 178 16.10 -34.52 -4.55
CA TYR A 178 17.08 -33.66 -5.23
C TYR A 178 18.44 -33.61 -4.51
N PHE A 179 18.44 -33.58 -3.18
CA PHE A 179 19.70 -33.50 -2.41
C PHE A 179 20.42 -34.85 -2.30
N ILE A 180 19.73 -35.96 -2.58
CA ILE A 180 20.26 -37.33 -2.54
C ILE A 180 20.80 -37.70 -3.92
N ASP A 181 20.01 -37.51 -4.97
CA ASP A 181 20.39 -37.82 -6.35
C ASP A 181 20.00 -36.67 -7.29
N ARG A 182 20.91 -35.70 -7.38
CA ARG A 182 20.71 -34.42 -8.08
C ARG A 182 20.47 -34.60 -9.56
N GLU A 183 21.32 -35.38 -10.23
CA GLU A 183 21.32 -35.48 -11.69
C GLU A 183 20.10 -36.22 -12.22
N SER A 184 19.72 -37.34 -11.58
CA SER A 184 18.51 -38.07 -11.99
C SER A 184 17.25 -37.24 -11.70
N THR A 185 17.21 -36.56 -10.55
CA THR A 185 16.09 -35.72 -10.15
C THR A 185 15.90 -34.55 -11.12
N LEU A 186 16.97 -33.82 -11.47
CA LEU A 186 16.89 -32.72 -12.44
C LEU A 186 16.50 -33.20 -13.82
N ARG A 187 17.06 -34.32 -14.28
CA ARG A 187 16.69 -34.92 -15.57
C ARG A 187 15.19 -35.21 -15.60
N ARG A 188 14.66 -35.85 -14.55
CA ARG A 188 13.23 -36.18 -14.43
C ARG A 188 12.34 -34.94 -14.34
N LEU A 189 12.77 -33.92 -13.61
CA LEU A 189 12.07 -32.63 -13.53
C LEU A 189 12.05 -31.90 -14.88
N HIS A 190 13.14 -31.94 -15.65
CA HIS A 190 13.18 -31.38 -16.99
C HIS A 190 12.31 -32.15 -17.99
N GLU A 191 12.27 -33.49 -17.91
CA GLU A 191 11.34 -34.32 -18.67
C GLU A 191 9.88 -33.90 -18.40
N ILE A 192 9.50 -33.74 -17.13
CA ILE A 192 8.15 -33.30 -16.75
C ILE A 192 7.88 -31.87 -17.24
N GLN A 193 8.86 -30.96 -17.13
CA GLN A 193 8.75 -29.60 -17.64
C GLN A 193 8.49 -29.57 -19.15
N ILE A 194 9.22 -30.37 -19.93
CA ILE A 194 9.05 -30.46 -21.39
C ILE A 194 7.71 -31.13 -21.74
N ALA A 195 7.37 -32.24 -21.08
CA ALA A 195 6.19 -33.02 -21.40
C ALA A 195 4.87 -32.36 -20.99
N SER A 196 4.87 -31.54 -19.93
CA SER A 196 3.63 -30.95 -19.39
C SER A 196 3.56 -29.43 -19.53
N SER A 197 4.69 -28.73 -19.61
CA SER A 197 4.79 -27.27 -19.41
C SER A 197 4.11 -26.76 -18.11
N ALA A 198 3.71 -27.67 -17.21
CA ALA A 198 2.98 -27.36 -15.98
C ALA A 198 3.93 -26.93 -14.87
N ILE A 199 5.22 -27.20 -15.03
CA ILE A 199 6.26 -26.81 -14.07
C ILE A 199 7.37 -26.02 -14.75
N LYS A 200 7.98 -25.09 -14.01
CA LYS A 200 9.20 -24.38 -14.39
C LYS A 200 10.21 -24.57 -13.26
N VAL A 201 11.34 -25.17 -13.60
CA VAL A 201 12.38 -25.54 -12.65
C VAL A 201 13.54 -24.56 -12.76
N THR A 202 14.10 -24.15 -11.64
CA THR A 202 15.26 -23.26 -11.55
C THR A 202 16.17 -23.77 -10.43
N GLU A 203 17.32 -24.30 -10.81
CA GLU A 203 18.41 -24.64 -9.90
C GLU A 203 19.28 -23.40 -9.68
N THR A 204 19.64 -23.09 -8.44
CA THR A 204 20.56 -22.01 -8.09
C THR A 204 21.60 -22.57 -7.16
N ARG A 205 22.87 -22.50 -7.57
CA ARG A 205 24.03 -22.94 -6.79
C ARG A 205 25.00 -21.79 -6.66
N THR A 206 25.29 -21.40 -5.44
CA THR A 206 26.18 -20.29 -5.10
C THR A 206 27.12 -20.70 -3.98
N GLY A 207 28.32 -20.11 -3.94
CA GLY A 207 29.36 -20.41 -2.95
C GLY A 207 30.43 -21.38 -3.46
N PRO A 208 31.46 -21.66 -2.63
CA PRO A 208 32.57 -22.51 -3.03
C PRO A 208 32.04 -23.93 -3.17
N LEU A 209 31.84 -24.35 -4.42
CA LEU A 209 31.53 -25.73 -4.74
C LEU A 209 32.70 -26.57 -4.25
N GLY A 210 32.39 -27.58 -3.43
CA GLY A 210 33.39 -28.53 -2.94
C GLY A 210 34.25 -29.08 -4.08
N CYS A 211 35.44 -29.54 -3.70
CA CYS A 211 36.53 -30.01 -4.54
C CYS A 211 36.19 -31.15 -5.51
N SER A 212 35.39 -30.88 -6.54
CA SER A 212 35.26 -31.73 -7.73
C SER A 212 35.85 -30.98 -8.92
N ASN A 213 37.07 -31.39 -9.28
CA ASN A 213 38.09 -30.79 -10.15
C ASN A 213 38.84 -29.56 -9.59
N TYR A 214 40.04 -29.86 -9.10
CA TYR A 214 41.02 -28.99 -8.44
C TYR A 214 41.72 -27.97 -9.35
N ASP A 215 41.32 -27.84 -10.62
CA ASP A 215 42.09 -27.07 -11.62
C ASP A 215 41.63 -25.61 -11.79
N ASN A 216 40.60 -25.13 -11.07
CA ASN A 216 40.10 -23.74 -11.16
C ASN A 216 39.65 -23.17 -9.79
N LEU A 217 40.47 -23.33 -8.75
CA LEU A 217 40.18 -22.79 -7.41
C LEU A 217 40.28 -21.26 -7.30
N ASP A 218 40.85 -20.57 -8.28
CA ASP A 218 41.00 -19.11 -8.26
C ASP A 218 39.74 -18.33 -8.67
N SER A 219 38.65 -19.00 -9.08
CA SER A 219 37.47 -18.31 -9.67
C SER A 219 36.13 -18.50 -8.96
N VAL A 220 36.04 -19.25 -7.85
CA VAL A 220 34.77 -19.40 -7.13
C VAL A 220 34.82 -18.63 -5.81
N SER A 221 34.56 -17.32 -5.91
CA SER A 221 34.43 -16.43 -4.75
C SER A 221 33.35 -16.92 -3.80
N SER A 222 33.70 -17.09 -2.52
CA SER A 222 32.75 -17.38 -1.45
C SER A 222 31.66 -16.31 -1.40
N VAL A 223 30.39 -16.72 -1.34
CA VAL A 223 29.24 -15.80 -1.36
C VAL A 223 28.73 -15.59 0.07
N LEU A 224 28.28 -14.37 0.37
CA LEU A 224 27.56 -14.08 1.61
C LEU A 224 26.22 -14.80 1.60
N VAL A 225 25.98 -15.68 2.56
CA VAL A 225 24.71 -16.42 2.65
C VAL A 225 23.67 -15.50 3.31
N GLN A 226 22.74 -15.00 2.49
CA GLN A 226 21.61 -14.19 2.96
C GLN A 226 20.44 -15.10 3.32
N SER A 227 20.45 -15.64 4.54
CA SER A 227 19.31 -16.37 5.09
C SER A 227 18.58 -15.52 6.14
N PRO A 228 17.26 -15.71 6.35
CA PRO A 228 16.52 -15.01 7.39
C PRO A 228 17.04 -15.30 8.80
N GLU A 229 17.81 -16.38 8.98
CA GLU A 229 18.46 -16.76 10.24
C GLU A 229 19.81 -16.05 10.45
N ASN A 230 20.47 -15.61 9.37
CA ASN A 230 21.80 -15.01 9.43
C ASN A 230 21.72 -13.52 9.81
N LYS A 231 22.24 -13.18 10.99
CA LYS A 231 22.41 -11.79 11.42
C LYS A 231 23.67 -11.19 10.79
N ILE A 232 23.47 -10.31 9.81
CA ILE A 232 24.55 -9.55 9.19
C ILE A 232 24.80 -8.29 10.02
N HIS A 233 26.04 -8.05 10.43
CA HIS A 233 26.41 -6.85 11.18
C HIS A 233 27.14 -5.87 10.26
N PHE A 234 26.61 -4.67 10.18
CA PHE A 234 27.14 -3.59 9.36
C PHE A 234 27.70 -2.47 10.24
N GLN A 235 28.75 -1.82 9.77
CA GLN A 235 29.25 -0.57 10.33
C GLN A 235 29.16 0.52 9.29
N GLY A 236 28.83 1.73 9.74
CA GLY A 236 28.81 2.90 8.88
C GLY A 236 30.20 3.20 8.31
N LEU A 237 30.25 3.44 7.00
CA LEU A 237 31.49 3.72 6.26
C LEU A 237 32.19 4.99 6.75
N GLN A 238 31.46 5.91 7.40
CA GLN A 238 32.03 7.14 7.94
C GLN A 238 33.22 6.91 8.88
N ILE A 239 33.26 5.78 9.61
CA ILE A 239 34.32 5.53 10.59
C ILE A 239 35.70 5.32 9.94
N ILE A 240 35.74 4.83 8.70
CA ILE A 240 37.00 4.63 7.96
C ILE A 240 37.39 5.87 7.13
N LEU A 241 36.52 6.88 7.05
CA LEU A 241 36.80 8.11 6.33
C LEU A 241 37.60 9.09 7.19
N PRO A 242 38.41 9.97 6.56
CA PRO A 242 39.03 11.09 7.26
C PRO A 242 38.02 11.93 8.03
N GLU A 243 38.40 12.42 9.21
CA GLU A 243 37.52 13.14 10.15
C GLU A 243 36.74 14.29 9.47
N TYR A 244 37.41 15.08 8.62
CA TYR A 244 36.80 16.19 7.90
C TYR A 244 35.70 15.79 6.90
N LEU A 245 35.61 14.50 6.51
CA LEU A 245 34.57 13.98 5.62
C LEU A 245 33.44 13.28 6.35
N GLN A 246 33.60 12.89 7.61
CA GLN A 246 32.64 12.01 8.29
C GLN A 246 31.26 12.65 8.40
N GLU A 247 31.18 13.89 8.89
CA GLU A 247 29.91 14.62 9.05
C GLU A 247 29.21 14.83 7.70
N ARG A 248 29.96 15.28 6.69
CA ARG A 248 29.42 15.49 5.33
C ARG A 248 28.98 14.19 4.68
N PHE A 249 29.68 13.08 4.93
CA PHE A 249 29.30 11.77 4.43
C PHE A 249 27.98 11.31 5.07
N VAL A 250 27.81 11.49 6.38
CA VAL A 250 26.56 11.17 7.07
C VAL A 250 25.41 12.02 6.51
N GLN A 251 25.61 13.31 6.31
CA GLN A 251 24.60 14.19 5.71
C GLN A 251 24.23 13.76 4.28
N ALA A 252 25.22 13.42 3.46
CA ALA A 252 25.00 12.91 2.10
C ALA A 252 24.29 11.56 2.10
N ALA A 253 24.66 10.65 3.01
CA ALA A 253 24.04 9.34 3.18
C ALA A 253 22.58 9.43 3.62
N LEU A 254 22.26 10.30 4.58
CA LEU A 254 20.88 10.56 5.00
C LEU A 254 20.06 11.19 3.87
N SER A 255 20.63 12.12 3.10
CA SER A 255 19.96 12.70 1.93
C SER A 255 19.70 11.63 0.84
N TYR A 256 20.65 10.71 0.63
CA TYR A 256 20.50 9.61 -0.32
C TYR A 256 19.43 8.60 0.12
N ILE A 257 19.42 8.21 1.40
CA ILE A 257 18.51 7.16 1.92
C ILE A 257 17.12 7.72 2.23
N ALA A 258 17.03 8.80 3.00
CA ALA A 258 15.75 9.33 3.49
C ALA A 258 15.01 10.14 2.43
N CYS A 259 15.73 10.85 1.57
CA CYS A 259 15.15 11.71 0.53
C CYS A 259 15.24 11.12 -0.88
N ASN A 260 15.66 9.86 -1.03
CA ASN A 260 15.85 9.19 -2.32
C ASN A 260 16.69 10.00 -3.35
N SER A 261 17.61 10.87 -2.89
CA SER A 261 18.36 11.82 -3.74
C SER A 261 17.52 12.93 -4.41
N GLU A 262 16.25 13.10 -4.05
CA GLU A 262 15.35 14.13 -4.58
C GLU A 262 15.49 15.47 -3.83
N GLY A 263 16.26 15.48 -2.74
CA GLY A 263 16.45 16.64 -1.87
C GLY A 263 17.62 16.47 -0.90
N SER A 264 17.82 17.49 -0.08
CA SER A 264 18.83 17.49 0.99
C SER A 264 18.18 17.27 2.35
N PHE A 265 18.74 16.38 3.17
CA PHE A 265 18.21 16.10 4.50
C PHE A 265 18.64 17.20 5.49
N VAL A 266 17.65 17.79 6.19
CA VAL A 266 17.84 18.89 7.13
C VAL A 266 17.04 18.61 8.40
N CYS A 267 17.69 18.76 9.55
CA CYS A 267 17.04 18.72 10.87
C CYS A 267 17.13 20.09 11.54
N ARG A 268 16.01 20.61 12.04
CA ARG A 268 15.95 21.80 12.91
C ARG A 268 14.94 21.56 14.02
N ASP A 269 15.27 21.93 15.25
CA ASP A 269 14.35 21.89 16.40
C ASP A 269 13.64 20.54 16.58
N PHE A 270 14.41 19.44 16.54
CA PHE A 270 13.92 18.05 16.63
C PHE A 270 12.99 17.59 15.50
N ASP A 271 12.86 18.38 14.43
CA ASP A 271 12.10 18.03 13.24
C ASP A 271 13.05 17.86 12.05
N CYS A 272 12.97 16.73 11.36
CA CYS A 272 13.84 16.38 10.25
C CYS A 272 13.04 16.18 8.96
N TRP A 273 13.53 16.72 7.85
CA TRP A 273 12.85 16.65 6.57
C TRP A 273 13.78 16.80 5.38
N CYS A 274 13.25 16.53 4.19
CA CYS A 274 13.96 16.75 2.94
C CYS A 274 13.66 18.15 2.41
N HIS A 275 14.68 18.98 2.25
CA HIS A 275 14.57 20.17 1.43
C HIS A 275 14.59 19.73 -0.04
N CYS A 276 13.40 19.70 -0.63
CA CYS A 276 13.15 19.20 -1.98
C CYS A 276 13.78 20.11 -3.04
N THR A 277 14.26 19.49 -4.12
CA THR A 277 14.71 20.21 -5.31
C THR A 277 13.52 20.67 -6.16
N GLU A 278 13.74 21.65 -7.05
CA GLU A 278 12.69 22.18 -7.95
C GLU A 278 12.10 21.11 -8.89
N GLN A 279 12.90 20.09 -9.23
CA GLN A 279 12.45 18.96 -10.05
C GLN A 279 11.48 18.03 -9.30
N PHE A 280 11.58 17.98 -7.97
CA PHE A 280 10.82 17.08 -7.12
C PHE A 280 10.17 17.85 -5.95
N PRO A 281 9.26 18.79 -6.22
CA PRO A 281 8.69 19.68 -5.20
C PRO A 281 7.93 18.95 -4.07
N GLU A 282 7.56 17.70 -4.32
CA GLU A 282 6.75 16.87 -3.43
C GLU A 282 7.54 15.68 -2.85
N CYS A 283 8.87 15.79 -2.77
CA CYS A 283 9.75 14.72 -2.29
C CYS A 283 9.43 14.20 -0.87
N ASN A 284 8.85 15.06 -0.02
CA ASN A 284 8.41 14.67 1.34
C ASN A 284 7.06 13.96 1.38
N CYS A 285 6.34 13.84 0.26
CA CYS A 285 4.94 13.42 0.25
C CYS A 285 4.76 11.93 -0.01
N PRO A 286 4.31 11.15 0.99
CA PRO A 286 3.96 9.76 0.81
C PRO A 286 2.55 9.64 0.24
N TYR A 287 2.39 9.85 -1.07
CA TYR A 287 1.09 9.84 -1.75
C TYR A 287 0.25 8.59 -1.50
N MET A 288 0.88 7.42 -1.56
CA MET A 288 0.20 6.15 -1.34
C MET A 288 -0.34 6.02 0.09
N ASP A 289 0.44 6.45 1.09
CA ASP A 289 0.00 6.41 2.48
C ASP A 289 -1.11 7.43 2.74
N ILE A 290 -1.00 8.64 2.17
CA ILE A 290 -2.05 9.66 2.24
C ILE A 290 -3.35 9.13 1.63
N GLN A 291 -3.29 8.57 0.43
CA GLN A 291 -4.44 7.99 -0.25
C GLN A 291 -5.06 6.85 0.56
N ALA A 292 -4.24 5.95 1.13
CA ALA A 292 -4.74 4.87 1.98
C ALA A 292 -5.44 5.40 3.26
N MET A 293 -4.96 6.50 3.85
CA MET A 293 -5.65 7.15 4.97
C MET A 293 -6.95 7.82 4.52
N GLU A 294 -6.99 8.47 3.35
CA GLU A 294 -8.21 9.05 2.77
C GLU A 294 -9.27 7.97 2.48
N GLU A 295 -8.88 6.86 1.85
CA GLU A 295 -9.73 5.69 1.61
C GLU A 295 -10.23 5.06 2.92
N SER A 296 -9.37 4.99 3.95
CA SER A 296 -9.81 4.54 5.27
C SER A 296 -10.86 5.46 5.89
N LEU A 297 -10.80 6.78 5.66
CA LEU A 297 -11.80 7.73 6.16
C LEU A 297 -13.12 7.62 5.38
N LEU A 298 -13.05 7.38 4.07
CA LEU A 298 -14.23 7.07 3.26
C LEU A 298 -14.92 5.80 3.77
N GLY A 299 -14.16 4.71 3.99
CA GLY A 299 -14.71 3.47 4.55
C GLY A 299 -15.33 3.63 5.94
N ILE A 300 -14.77 4.51 6.78
CA ILE A 300 -15.40 4.86 8.08
C ILE A 300 -16.71 5.60 7.87
N THR A 301 -16.79 6.53 6.90
CA THR A 301 -17.99 7.29 6.58
C THR A 301 -19.12 6.40 6.03
N GLU A 302 -18.76 5.44 5.18
CA GLU A 302 -19.69 4.42 4.68
C GLU A 302 -20.20 3.52 5.81
N SER A 303 -19.29 3.03 6.67
CA SER A 303 -19.66 2.22 7.83
C SER A 303 -20.56 3.00 8.80
N TRP A 304 -20.26 4.28 9.03
CA TRP A 304 -21.07 5.17 9.85
C TRP A 304 -22.49 5.30 9.30
N SER A 305 -22.62 5.50 7.99
CA SER A 305 -23.92 5.60 7.31
C SER A 305 -24.68 4.27 7.37
N SER A 306 -23.98 3.15 7.19
CA SER A 306 -24.54 1.79 7.30
C SER A 306 -25.08 1.48 8.69
N TYR A 307 -24.34 1.81 9.77
CA TYR A 307 -24.82 1.60 11.13
C TYR A 307 -26.06 2.44 11.46
N ASN A 308 -26.09 3.72 11.04
CA ASN A 308 -27.25 4.57 11.24
C ASN A 308 -28.47 4.06 10.46
N LYS A 309 -28.29 3.67 9.19
CA LYS A 309 -29.37 3.07 8.38
C LYS A 309 -29.86 1.76 8.98
N GLY A 310 -28.95 0.92 9.48
CA GLY A 310 -29.29 -0.35 10.14
C GLY A 310 -29.96 -0.19 11.52
N PHE A 311 -29.90 1.00 12.12
CA PHE A 311 -30.73 1.34 13.29
C PHE A 311 -32.13 1.79 12.86
N GLU A 312 -32.22 2.66 11.86
CA GLU A 312 -33.50 3.13 11.30
C GLU A 312 -34.34 1.98 10.71
N GLU A 313 -33.70 1.00 10.09
CA GLU A 313 -34.37 -0.18 9.53
C GLU A 313 -34.58 -1.32 10.55
N SER A 314 -34.12 -1.16 11.80
CA SER A 314 -34.24 -2.21 12.82
C SER A 314 -35.70 -2.47 13.22
N GLU A 315 -35.99 -3.73 13.57
CA GLU A 315 -37.36 -4.09 13.98
C GLU A 315 -37.71 -3.46 15.32
N GLU A 316 -36.75 -3.27 16.23
CA GLU A 316 -36.95 -2.56 17.49
C GLU A 316 -37.42 -1.12 17.26
N PHE A 317 -36.79 -0.39 16.32
CA PHE A 317 -37.18 0.97 15.97
C PHE A 317 -38.55 1.02 15.28
N LYS A 318 -38.83 0.10 14.34
CA LYS A 318 -40.14 0.02 13.67
C LYS A 318 -41.26 -0.37 14.62
N VAL A 319 -41.02 -1.30 15.55
CA VAL A 319 -42.00 -1.70 16.56
C VAL A 319 -42.28 -0.56 17.52
N PHE A 320 -41.25 0.20 17.93
CA PHE A 320 -41.44 1.42 18.71
C PHE A 320 -42.35 2.41 17.97
N LEU A 321 -42.06 2.70 16.70
CA LEU A 321 -42.90 3.60 15.88
C LEU A 321 -44.37 3.14 15.82
N LYS A 322 -44.62 1.84 15.68
CA LYS A 322 -45.99 1.27 15.65
C LYS A 322 -46.71 1.30 17.01
N ARG A 323 -45.99 1.43 18.12
CA ARG A 323 -46.56 1.50 19.48
C ARG A 323 -46.89 2.92 19.90
N LEU A 324 -46.45 3.93 19.15
CA LEU A 324 -46.70 5.33 19.49
C LEU A 324 -48.19 5.65 19.31
N PRO A 325 -48.81 6.40 20.24
CA PRO A 325 -50.19 6.85 20.12
C PRO A 325 -50.38 7.76 18.91
N GLU A 326 -51.39 7.49 18.09
CA GLU A 326 -51.77 8.33 16.95
C GLU A 326 -52.95 9.27 17.27
N ASP A 327 -53.64 9.03 18.39
CA ASP A 327 -54.87 9.75 18.77
C ASP A 327 -54.63 11.20 19.19
N TYR A 328 -53.38 11.54 19.54
CA TYR A 328 -53.00 12.86 20.01
C TYR A 328 -51.57 13.25 19.59
N PHE A 329 -51.29 14.55 19.65
CA PHE A 329 -49.97 15.09 19.31
C PHE A 329 -48.89 14.67 20.32
N LEU A 330 -47.75 14.22 19.82
CA LEU A 330 -46.58 13.82 20.61
C LEU A 330 -45.46 14.86 20.49
N ASN A 331 -45.16 15.52 21.61
CA ASN A 331 -44.00 16.40 21.70
C ASN A 331 -42.70 15.58 21.83
N THR A 332 -41.55 16.22 21.59
CA THR A 332 -40.24 15.55 21.72
C THR A 332 -40.02 14.95 23.12
N SER A 333 -40.60 15.54 24.16
CA SER A 333 -40.46 15.09 25.55
C SER A 333 -41.26 13.82 25.85
N THR A 334 -42.48 13.67 25.35
CA THR A 334 -43.32 12.48 25.51
C THR A 334 -42.76 11.32 24.70
N ILE A 335 -42.27 11.59 23.49
CA ILE A 335 -41.55 10.59 22.69
C ILE A 335 -40.31 10.12 23.44
N LEU A 336 -39.54 11.02 24.06
CA LEU A 336 -38.38 10.65 24.87
C LEU A 336 -38.78 9.79 26.08
N GLN A 337 -39.87 10.11 26.78
CA GLN A 337 -40.35 9.28 27.90
C GLN A 337 -40.69 7.86 27.42
N LEU A 338 -41.47 7.73 26.35
CA LEU A 338 -41.82 6.43 25.77
C LEU A 338 -40.58 5.68 25.28
N TRP A 339 -39.62 6.38 24.67
CA TRP A 339 -38.32 5.82 24.28
C TRP A 339 -37.57 5.25 25.48
N THR A 340 -37.56 5.98 26.60
CA THR A 340 -36.86 5.53 27.81
C THR A 340 -37.50 4.33 28.49
N MET A 341 -38.79 4.09 28.26
CA MET A 341 -39.49 2.92 28.78
C MET A 341 -39.26 1.65 27.94
N ASP A 342 -38.89 1.78 26.67
CA ASP A 342 -38.64 0.65 25.79
C ASP A 342 -37.20 0.11 25.92
N PHE A 343 -37.04 -0.93 26.75
CA PHE A 343 -35.74 -1.57 26.98
C PHE A 343 -35.09 -2.14 25.71
N SER A 344 -35.89 -2.66 24.76
CA SER A 344 -35.37 -3.27 23.53
C SER A 344 -34.77 -2.21 22.61
N LEU A 345 -35.45 -1.06 22.47
CA LEU A 345 -34.97 0.08 21.71
C LEU A 345 -33.73 0.70 22.37
N GLN A 346 -33.74 0.88 23.69
CA GLN A 346 -32.60 1.42 24.42
C GLN A 346 -31.35 0.55 24.26
N HIS A 347 -31.48 -0.76 24.38
CA HIS A 347 -30.36 -1.67 24.18
C HIS A 347 -29.79 -1.54 22.76
N ARG A 348 -30.66 -1.49 21.74
CA ARG A 348 -30.25 -1.33 20.34
C ARG A 348 -29.58 0.03 20.08
N TYR A 349 -30.08 1.10 20.69
CA TYR A 349 -29.49 2.44 20.59
C TYR A 349 -28.13 2.52 21.29
N ASN A 350 -27.98 1.94 22.48
CA ASN A 350 -26.69 1.86 23.16
C ASN A 350 -25.65 1.08 22.33
N GLN A 351 -26.07 0.01 21.65
CA GLN A 351 -25.20 -0.72 20.72
C GLN A 351 -24.78 0.18 19.53
N LEU A 352 -25.68 0.98 18.96
CA LEU A 352 -25.33 1.96 17.93
C LEU A 352 -24.31 2.97 18.47
N GLU A 353 -24.57 3.57 19.63
CA GLU A 353 -23.73 4.61 20.23
C GLU A 353 -22.30 4.11 20.49
N THR A 354 -22.16 2.90 21.06
CA THR A 354 -20.84 2.28 21.30
C THR A 354 -20.06 2.06 20.01
N ASN A 355 -20.71 1.53 18.95
CA ASN A 355 -20.09 1.34 17.64
C ASN A 355 -19.67 2.67 17.00
N LEU A 356 -20.53 3.69 17.05
CA LEU A 356 -20.23 5.03 16.52
C LEU A 356 -19.08 5.70 17.27
N LYS A 357 -19.03 5.59 18.61
CA LYS A 357 -17.90 6.08 19.43
C LYS A 357 -16.56 5.45 19.01
N VAL A 358 -16.54 4.14 18.74
CA VAL A 358 -15.35 3.43 18.26
C VAL A 358 -14.93 3.94 16.88
N LEU A 359 -15.88 4.06 15.94
CA LEU A 359 -15.61 4.59 14.60
C LEU A 359 -15.10 6.04 14.64
N PHE A 360 -15.67 6.88 15.50
CA PHE A 360 -15.25 8.27 15.65
C PHE A 360 -13.82 8.36 16.21
N SER A 361 -13.49 7.58 17.25
CA SER A 361 -12.13 7.50 17.79
C SER A 361 -11.13 7.03 16.72
N LYS A 362 -11.52 6.05 15.89
CA LYS A 362 -10.70 5.58 14.75
C LYS A 362 -10.50 6.70 13.73
N ALA A 363 -11.57 7.41 13.33
CA ALA A 363 -11.49 8.53 12.40
C ALA A 363 -10.55 9.63 12.90
N GLN A 364 -10.66 10.02 14.17
CA GLN A 364 -9.77 11.01 14.78
C GLN A 364 -8.29 10.59 14.73
N LYS A 365 -7.98 9.32 15.04
CA LYS A 365 -6.61 8.79 14.95
C LYS A 365 -6.10 8.81 13.52
N THR A 366 -6.92 8.37 12.56
CA THR A 366 -6.58 8.39 11.13
C THR A 366 -6.32 9.82 10.64
N ILE A 367 -7.14 10.79 11.04
CA ILE A 367 -6.97 12.21 10.68
C ILE A 367 -5.67 12.77 11.25
N ARG A 368 -5.35 12.50 12.53
CA ARG A 368 -4.07 12.94 13.12
C ARG A 368 -2.88 12.38 12.34
N LYS A 369 -2.94 11.11 11.94
CA LYS A 369 -1.91 10.47 11.11
C LYS A 369 -1.84 11.11 9.72
N LEU A 370 -2.97 11.37 9.08
CA LEU A 370 -3.07 12.03 7.78
C LEU A 370 -2.44 13.43 7.82
N PHE A 371 -2.71 14.23 8.85
CA PHE A 371 -2.06 15.53 9.05
C PHE A 371 -0.55 15.42 9.31
N SER A 372 -0.13 14.41 10.07
CA SER A 372 1.30 14.15 10.29
C SER A 372 2.02 13.82 8.98
N LEU A 373 1.41 13.01 8.12
CA LEU A 373 1.98 12.62 6.81
C LEU A 373 1.98 13.78 5.81
N SER A 374 0.97 14.64 5.88
CA SER A 374 0.80 15.78 4.97
C SER A 374 1.44 17.09 5.46
N LYS A 375 2.10 17.09 6.64
CA LYS A 375 2.69 18.30 7.26
C LYS A 375 3.56 19.12 6.31
N ARG A 376 4.24 18.46 5.36
CA ARG A 376 5.20 19.07 4.42
C ARG A 376 4.78 18.87 2.97
N CYS A 377 3.51 18.58 2.74
CA CYS A 377 2.92 18.44 1.42
C CYS A 377 2.31 19.72 0.92
N GLN A 378 2.42 19.95 -0.39
CA GLN A 378 1.77 21.08 -1.04
C GLN A 378 0.25 20.88 -1.09
N LYS A 379 -0.20 19.63 -1.29
CA LYS A 379 -1.61 19.27 -1.35
C LYS A 379 -2.21 19.14 0.06
N GLN A 380 -3.34 19.79 0.29
CA GLN A 380 -4.12 19.61 1.51
C GLN A 380 -4.85 18.25 1.49
N PRO A 381 -4.84 17.50 2.60
CA PRO A 381 -5.56 16.24 2.72
C PRO A 381 -7.07 16.49 2.68
N LYS A 382 -7.82 15.63 1.97
CA LYS A 382 -9.28 15.70 1.94
C LYS A 382 -9.87 14.78 3.00
N PHE A 383 -10.73 15.31 3.85
CA PHE A 383 -11.45 14.51 4.84
C PHE A 383 -12.84 15.07 5.12
N VAL A 384 -13.76 14.18 5.44
CA VAL A 384 -15.09 14.51 5.97
C VAL A 384 -15.25 13.71 7.25
N LEU A 385 -15.50 14.41 8.36
CA LEU A 385 -15.83 13.76 9.62
C LEU A 385 -17.33 13.50 9.68
N PRO A 386 -17.75 12.26 9.99
CA PRO A 386 -19.15 11.99 10.25
C PRO A 386 -19.64 12.83 11.44
N ARG A 387 -20.83 13.41 11.29
CA ARG A 387 -21.48 14.17 12.36
C ARG A 387 -22.16 13.21 13.33
N GLU A 388 -21.89 13.40 14.62
CA GLU A 388 -22.56 12.65 15.69
C GLU A 388 -24.06 12.98 15.71
N ARG A 389 -24.90 11.94 15.70
CA ARG A 389 -26.36 12.05 15.78
C ARG A 389 -26.77 11.82 17.23
N SER A 390 -27.21 12.87 17.91
CA SER A 390 -27.71 12.78 19.28
C SER A 390 -29.08 12.10 19.35
N VAL A 391 -29.55 11.76 20.56
CA VAL A 391 -30.92 11.29 20.76
C VAL A 391 -31.94 12.27 20.17
N THR A 392 -31.72 13.58 20.31
CA THR A 392 -32.58 14.63 19.74
C THR A 392 -32.75 14.49 18.23
N TYR A 393 -31.69 14.12 17.49
CA TYR A 393 -31.79 13.85 16.05
C TYR A 393 -32.81 12.73 15.78
N TRP A 394 -32.76 11.65 16.57
CA TRP A 394 -33.67 10.52 16.41
C TRP A 394 -35.09 10.85 16.83
N LEU A 395 -35.29 11.66 17.87
CA LEU A 395 -36.63 12.14 18.26
C LEU A 395 -37.27 12.98 17.13
N ASN A 396 -36.50 13.88 16.53
CA ASN A 396 -36.95 14.67 15.39
C ASN A 396 -37.23 13.80 14.17
N GLN A 397 -36.44 12.74 13.97
CA GLN A 397 -36.69 11.74 12.94
C GLN A 397 -38.00 10.98 13.20
N VAL A 398 -38.30 10.60 14.44
CA VAL A 398 -39.59 9.98 14.81
C VAL A 398 -40.75 10.92 14.51
N GLN A 399 -40.68 12.19 14.93
CA GLN A 399 -41.73 13.18 14.60
C GLN A 399 -41.89 13.38 13.09
N SER A 400 -40.77 13.40 12.36
CA SER A 400 -40.78 13.49 10.90
C SER A 400 -41.44 12.27 10.26
N VAL A 401 -41.21 11.08 10.80
CA VAL A 401 -41.88 9.85 10.35
C VAL A 401 -43.37 9.88 10.68
N LEU A 402 -43.79 10.40 11.83
CA LEU A 402 -45.21 10.49 12.20
C LEU A 402 -45.97 11.51 11.35
N TYR A 403 -45.41 12.71 11.18
CA TYR A 403 -46.16 13.86 10.66
C TYR A 403 -45.76 14.30 9.25
N CYS A 404 -44.57 13.89 8.76
CA CYS A 404 -44.00 14.38 7.50
C CYS A 404 -43.65 13.28 6.49
N THR A 405 -44.38 12.15 6.52
CA THR A 405 -44.20 11.04 5.56
C THR A 405 -45.45 10.81 4.73
N ASP A 406 -45.67 11.64 3.70
CA ASP A 406 -46.71 11.37 2.71
C ASP A 406 -46.08 10.89 1.39
N ASN A 407 -46.70 9.90 0.73
CA ASN A 407 -46.26 9.32 -0.54
C ASN A 407 -44.80 8.81 -0.62
N GLY A 408 -44.20 8.40 0.50
CA GLY A 408 -42.86 7.80 0.54
C GLY A 408 -41.69 8.79 0.57
N LEU A 409 -41.97 10.10 0.65
CA LEU A 409 -40.97 11.14 0.85
C LEU A 409 -41.01 11.61 2.31
N ALA A 410 -39.85 11.58 3.00
CA ALA A 410 -39.71 12.05 4.37
C ALA A 410 -39.28 13.53 4.39
N GLY A 411 -40.12 14.39 4.96
CA GLY A 411 -39.79 15.78 5.29
C GLY A 411 -39.21 15.93 6.69
N VAL A 412 -38.86 17.16 7.08
CA VAL A 412 -38.41 17.50 8.44
C VAL A 412 -39.53 18.22 9.17
N PHE A 413 -39.96 17.68 10.32
CA PHE A 413 -40.98 18.30 11.18
C PHE A 413 -40.40 19.41 12.05
N SER A 414 -41.11 20.54 12.14
CA SER A 414 -40.85 21.63 13.08
C SER A 414 -41.92 21.65 14.17
N GLU A 415 -41.52 21.43 15.42
CA GLU A 415 -42.44 21.40 16.57
C GLU A 415 -43.02 22.79 16.88
N GLU A 416 -42.25 23.86 16.70
CA GLU A 416 -42.64 25.26 16.99
C GLU A 416 -43.77 25.74 16.08
N THR A 417 -43.70 25.39 14.80
CA THR A 417 -44.66 25.83 13.76
C THR A 417 -45.68 24.74 13.42
N ARG A 418 -45.54 23.54 13.99
CA ARG A 418 -46.34 22.33 13.69
C ARG A 418 -46.48 22.08 12.19
N SER A 419 -45.38 22.29 11.45
CA SER A 419 -45.35 22.23 9.99
C SER A 419 -44.21 21.36 9.50
N CYS A 420 -44.38 20.75 8.33
CA CYS A 420 -43.36 19.96 7.66
C CYS A 420 -42.59 20.77 6.62
N THR A 421 -41.29 20.58 6.58
CA THR A 421 -40.41 21.09 5.51
C THR A 421 -40.07 19.95 4.56
N CYS A 422 -40.57 20.01 3.33
CA CYS A 422 -40.48 18.94 2.34
C CYS A 422 -39.31 19.16 1.36
N PRO A 423 -38.54 18.12 0.99
CA PRO A 423 -37.49 18.25 -0.02
C PRO A 423 -38.07 18.31 -1.45
N TYR A 424 -37.68 19.34 -2.23
CA TYR A 424 -37.93 19.61 -3.67
C TYR A 424 -39.39 19.53 -4.20
N ASP A 425 -39.83 20.59 -4.90
CA ASP A 425 -40.98 20.73 -5.86
C ASP A 425 -42.37 20.13 -5.56
N GLN A 426 -42.65 19.58 -4.38
CA GLN A 426 -44.00 19.17 -3.97
C GLN A 426 -44.63 20.11 -2.92
N ALA A 427 -45.93 20.35 -3.09
CA ALA A 427 -46.69 21.30 -2.29
C ALA A 427 -46.92 20.87 -0.83
N THR A 428 -47.01 19.56 -0.54
CA THR A 428 -47.31 19.05 0.81
C THR A 428 -46.79 17.63 1.05
N CYS A 429 -45.94 17.44 2.06
CA CYS A 429 -45.56 16.14 2.66
C CYS A 429 -46.16 15.96 4.07
N GLN A 430 -47.07 16.86 4.46
CA GLN A 430 -47.61 16.96 5.81
C GLN A 430 -48.86 16.08 5.96
N LYS A 431 -48.81 15.17 6.94
CA LYS A 431 -49.97 14.41 7.42
C LYS A 431 -50.83 15.25 8.37
N PRO A 432 -52.11 14.87 8.59
CA PRO A 432 -52.94 15.50 9.60
C PRO A 432 -52.27 15.40 10.97
N VAL A 433 -51.95 16.54 11.58
CA VAL A 433 -51.35 16.59 12.92
C VAL A 433 -52.51 16.59 13.94
N PRO A 434 -52.60 15.59 14.84
CA PRO A 434 -53.67 15.52 15.84
C PRO A 434 -53.64 16.69 16.83
N CYS A 435 -54.73 16.90 17.57
CA CYS A 435 -54.76 17.88 18.65
C CYS A 435 -53.88 17.44 19.82
N ALA A 436 -53.33 18.40 20.57
CA ALA A 436 -52.67 18.10 21.84
C ALA A 436 -53.73 17.82 22.91
N VAL A 437 -53.55 16.76 23.70
CA VAL A 437 -54.36 16.56 24.92
C VAL A 437 -53.95 17.65 25.90
N GLY A 438 -54.90 18.49 26.31
CA GLY A 438 -54.69 19.48 27.36
C GLY A 438 -54.60 18.81 28.74
N GLU A 439 -53.92 19.47 29.69
CA GLU A 439 -53.96 19.09 31.10
C GLU A 439 -55.38 19.13 31.69
#